data_AF-A0AAV9GF92-F1
#
_entry.id   AF-A0AAV9GF92-F1
#
_cell.length_a   1.000
_cell.length_b   1.000
_cell.length_c   1.000
_cell.angle_alpha   90.00
_cell.angle_beta   90.00
_cell.angle_gamma   90.00
#
_symmetry.space_group_name_H-M   'P 1'
#
loop_
_entity.id
_entity.type
_entity.pdbx_description
1 polymer ?
#
loop_
_entity_poly.entity_id
_entity_poly.type
_entity_poly.pdbx_seq_one_letter_code
_entity_poly.pdbx_strand_id
1 'polypeptide(L)'
;MSSQFQLPSLSQATFATAVLATAAACKIGLTPPNPTPPTAPKIDPSASALSKFRYTTTNGTFNNFINAPIGFLALHTVGLALTYPNSPSWLLRHGANSLNPDLISWSPSTAIPIALILGVGLPLRLIAYRTLGKSFTFSLAAPQNGLVKTGIYRYLQHPSCTGAAVIFVAPMVLFYRAGGALGCWIPE
;
A
#
# COMPACT_ATOMS: atom_id res chain seq x y z
N MET A 1 -17.70 3.08 -36.25
CA MET A 1 -17.22 4.19 -35.39
C MET A 1 -15.84 3.81 -34.88
N SER A 2 -14.80 4.32 -35.52
CA SER A 2 -13.41 4.08 -35.15
C SER A 2 -13.15 4.75 -33.80
N SER A 3 -13.07 3.96 -32.73
CA SER A 3 -12.49 4.40 -31.46
C SER A 3 -11.04 4.75 -31.70
N GLN A 4 -10.76 6.03 -31.99
CA GLN A 4 -9.39 6.52 -32.06
C GLN A 4 -8.76 6.31 -30.68
N PHE A 5 -7.80 5.39 -30.62
CA PHE A 5 -7.00 5.12 -29.44
C PHE A 5 -6.09 6.34 -29.26
N GLN A 6 -6.56 7.33 -28.49
CA GLN A 6 -5.75 8.50 -28.18
C GLN A 6 -4.60 8.05 -27.28
N LEU A 7 -3.36 8.37 -27.69
CA LEU A 7 -2.18 8.04 -26.90
C LEU A 7 -2.24 8.78 -25.56
N PRO A 8 -1.95 8.10 -24.43
CA PRO A 8 -1.95 8.75 -23.13
C PRO A 8 -0.86 9.81 -23.07
N SER A 9 -1.17 10.94 -22.42
CA SER A 9 -0.17 11.97 -22.16
C SER A 9 0.94 11.45 -21.22
N LEU A 10 2.12 12.07 -21.27
CA LEU A 10 3.22 11.73 -20.37
C LEU A 10 2.83 11.84 -18.89
N SER A 11 2.00 12.83 -18.55
CA SER A 11 1.46 12.99 -17.19
C SER A 11 0.59 11.80 -16.77
N GLN A 12 -0.32 11.36 -17.64
CA GLN A 12 -1.16 10.18 -17.38
C GLN A 12 -0.36 8.89 -17.29
N ALA A 13 0.63 8.71 -18.17
CA ALA A 13 1.50 7.53 -18.16
C ALA A 13 2.36 7.44 -16.90
N THR A 14 2.95 8.56 -16.47
CA THR A 14 3.76 8.63 -15.23
C THR A 14 2.89 8.44 -13.99
N PHE A 15 1.70 9.05 -13.94
CA PHE A 15 0.74 8.83 -12.86
C PHE A 15 0.31 7.36 -12.76
N ALA A 16 -0.08 6.76 -13.89
CA ALA A 16 -0.46 5.34 -13.94
C ALA A 16 0.67 4.44 -13.44
N THR A 17 1.90 4.71 -13.86
CA THR A 17 3.09 3.97 -13.41
C THR A 17 3.32 4.16 -11.91
N ALA A 18 3.15 5.37 -11.38
CA ALA A 18 3.27 5.66 -9.96
C ALA A 18 2.19 4.94 -9.12
N VAL A 19 0.96 4.85 -9.62
CA VAL A 19 -0.14 4.11 -8.99
C VAL A 19 0.14 2.60 -8.97
N LEU A 20 0.61 2.03 -10.09
CA LEU A 20 1.02 0.63 -10.15
C LEU A 20 2.21 0.33 -9.23
N ALA A 21 3.21 1.20 -9.23
CA ALA A 21 4.37 1.11 -8.33
C ALA A 21 3.92 1.18 -6.86
N THR A 22 2.93 2.00 -6.54
CA THR A 22 2.35 2.10 -5.19
C THR A 22 1.67 0.80 -4.78
N ALA A 23 0.84 0.20 -5.63
CA ALA A 23 0.21 -1.09 -5.35
C ALA A 23 1.26 -2.21 -5.19
N ALA A 24 2.29 -2.22 -6.03
CA ALA A 24 3.41 -3.15 -5.91
C ALA A 24 4.19 -2.94 -4.62
N ALA A 25 4.46 -1.70 -4.23
CA ALA A 25 5.13 -1.34 -2.99
C ALA A 25 4.34 -1.82 -1.75
N CYS A 26 3.01 -1.74 -1.78
CA CYS A 26 2.18 -2.27 -0.71
C CYS A 26 2.30 -3.79 -0.60
N LYS A 27 2.21 -4.49 -1.74
CA LYS A 27 2.39 -5.94 -1.79
C LYS A 27 3.77 -6.36 -1.28
N ILE A 28 4.84 -5.72 -1.76
CA ILE A 28 6.23 -6.02 -1.37
C ILE A 28 6.44 -5.71 0.11
N GLY A 29 5.99 -4.54 0.58
CA GLY A 29 6.21 -4.10 1.95
C GLY A 29 5.44 -4.89 3.00
N LEU A 30 4.29 -5.47 2.64
CA LEU A 30 3.49 -6.31 3.54
C LEU A 30 3.79 -7.81 3.40
N THR A 31 4.40 -8.27 2.31
CA THR A 31 4.79 -9.67 2.15
C THR A 31 6.05 -9.95 2.98
N PRO A 32 6.03 -10.92 3.90
CA PRO A 32 7.23 -11.27 4.66
C PRO A 32 8.30 -11.85 3.73
N PRO A 33 9.58 -11.46 3.86
CA PRO A 33 10.66 -11.98 3.02
C PRO A 33 10.98 -13.45 3.32
N ASN A 34 10.58 -13.95 4.49
CA ASN A 34 10.81 -15.32 4.92
C ASN A 34 9.46 -16.05 5.11
N PRO A 35 9.36 -17.32 4.72
CA PRO A 35 8.15 -18.11 4.95
C PRO A 35 7.86 -18.23 6.44
N THR A 36 6.59 -18.19 6.80
CA THR A 36 6.14 -18.42 8.18
C THR A 36 6.57 -19.80 8.65
N PRO A 37 7.23 -19.93 9.82
CA PRO A 37 7.58 -21.23 10.35
C PRO A 37 6.31 -22.08 10.60
N PRO A 38 6.35 -23.40 10.40
CA PRO A 38 5.19 -24.29 10.55
C PRO A 38 4.52 -24.24 11.94
N THR A 39 5.24 -23.77 12.96
CA THR A 39 4.82 -23.71 14.36
C THR A 39 4.60 -22.27 14.84
N ALA A 40 4.03 -21.39 14.00
CA ALA A 40 3.69 -20.05 14.44
C ALA A 40 2.61 -20.12 15.56
N PRO A 41 2.90 -19.65 16.79
CA PRO A 41 1.92 -19.69 17.88
C PRO A 41 0.71 -18.82 17.53
N LYS A 42 -0.50 -19.33 17.78
CA LYS A 42 -1.75 -18.55 17.67
C LYS A 42 -1.65 -17.34 18.60
N ILE A 43 -2.05 -16.15 18.13
CA ILE A 43 -2.03 -14.94 18.97
C ILE A 43 -2.90 -15.17 20.21
N ASP A 44 -2.35 -14.92 21.39
CA ASP A 44 -3.11 -14.82 22.63
C ASP A 44 -4.12 -13.66 22.54
N PRO A 45 -5.42 -13.86 22.88
CA PRO A 45 -6.42 -12.80 22.89
C PRO A 45 -6.02 -11.56 23.72
N SER A 46 -5.20 -11.74 24.76
CA SER A 46 -4.68 -10.67 25.64
C SER A 46 -3.45 -9.94 25.08
N ALA A 47 -2.93 -10.38 23.92
CA ALA A 47 -1.72 -9.81 23.34
C ALA A 47 -1.89 -8.32 23.01
N SER A 48 -0.81 -7.55 23.23
CA SER A 48 -0.76 -6.11 22.92
C SER A 48 -1.15 -5.81 21.47
N ALA A 49 -1.66 -4.60 21.22
CA ALA A 49 -2.02 -4.14 19.87
C ALA A 49 -0.84 -4.26 18.88
N LEU A 50 0.38 -4.02 19.37
CA LEU A 50 1.60 -4.17 18.59
C LEU A 50 1.82 -5.63 18.17
N SER A 51 1.68 -6.60 19.08
CA SER A 51 1.82 -8.04 18.77
C SER A 51 0.73 -8.55 17.83
N LYS A 52 -0.51 -8.06 17.96
CA LYS A 52 -1.61 -8.38 17.04
C LYS A 52 -1.30 -7.83 15.65
N PHE A 53 -0.99 -6.55 15.54
CA PHE A 53 -0.59 -5.91 14.27
C PHE A 53 0.57 -6.64 13.60
N ARG A 54 1.58 -7.03 14.39
CA ARG A 54 2.75 -7.83 13.98
C ARG A 54 2.36 -9.17 13.36
N TYR A 55 1.61 -10.00 14.08
CA TYR A 55 1.15 -11.30 13.58
C TYR A 55 0.25 -11.15 12.34
N THR A 56 -0.68 -10.20 12.40
CA THR A 56 -1.61 -9.88 11.32
C THR A 56 -0.88 -9.49 10.03
N THR A 57 0.24 -8.77 10.14
CA THR A 57 1.09 -8.43 8.99
C THR A 57 1.86 -9.64 8.45
N THR A 58 2.28 -10.58 9.30
CA THR A 58 3.02 -11.78 8.86
C THR A 58 2.15 -12.93 8.36
N ASN A 59 0.86 -12.92 8.67
CA ASN A 59 -0.04 -13.98 8.25
C ASN A 59 -0.43 -13.79 6.77
N GLY A 60 0.06 -14.67 5.90
CA GLY A 60 -0.10 -14.56 4.44
C GLY A 60 -1.56 -14.45 3.96
N THR A 61 -2.50 -15.10 4.67
CA THR A 61 -3.93 -15.04 4.33
C THR A 61 -4.50 -13.64 4.50
N PHE A 62 -4.23 -12.97 5.62
CA PHE A 62 -4.74 -11.62 5.88
C PHE A 62 -4.11 -10.58 4.94
N ASN A 63 -2.82 -10.76 4.64
CA ASN A 63 -2.13 -9.90 3.69
C ASN A 63 -2.75 -9.96 2.28
N ASN A 64 -3.18 -11.13 1.82
CA ASN A 64 -3.88 -11.27 0.54
C ASN A 64 -5.24 -10.55 0.54
N PHE A 65 -6.00 -10.64 1.65
CA PHE A 65 -7.29 -9.96 1.78
C PHE A 65 -7.18 -8.43 1.70
N ILE A 66 -6.10 -7.83 2.22
CA ILE A 66 -5.89 -6.38 2.13
C ILE A 66 -5.38 -5.96 0.75
N ASN A 67 -4.44 -6.71 0.17
CA ASN A 67 -3.82 -6.31 -1.09
C ASN A 67 -4.74 -6.51 -2.31
N ALA A 68 -5.66 -7.47 -2.27
CA ALA A 68 -6.59 -7.72 -3.37
C ALA A 68 -7.46 -6.51 -3.73
N PRO A 69 -8.20 -5.88 -2.80
CA PRO A 69 -9.01 -4.70 -3.11
C PRO A 69 -8.16 -3.49 -3.49
N ILE A 70 -6.98 -3.30 -2.87
CA ILE A 70 -6.03 -2.24 -3.26
C ILE A 70 -5.56 -2.43 -4.71
N GLY A 71 -5.16 -3.64 -5.07
CA GLY A 71 -4.71 -3.95 -6.44
C GLY A 71 -5.82 -3.74 -7.47
N PHE A 72 -7.05 -4.15 -7.13
CA PHE A 72 -8.23 -3.91 -7.97
C PHE A 72 -8.51 -2.41 -8.17
N LEU A 73 -8.58 -1.64 -7.09
CA LEU A 73 -8.82 -0.20 -7.14
C LEU A 73 -7.68 0.54 -7.84
N ALA A 74 -6.43 0.11 -7.68
CA ALA A 74 -5.28 0.67 -8.39
C ALA A 74 -5.38 0.45 -9.91
N LEU A 75 -5.72 -0.77 -10.35
CA LEU A 75 -5.93 -1.06 -11.78
C LEU A 75 -7.09 -0.27 -12.37
N HIS A 76 -8.18 -0.13 -11.62
CA HIS A 76 -9.33 0.66 -12.03
C HIS A 76 -8.98 2.16 -12.13
N THR A 77 -8.24 2.69 -11.16
CA THR A 77 -7.72 4.07 -11.17
C THR A 77 -6.78 4.31 -12.37
N VAL A 78 -5.92 3.36 -12.71
CA VAL A 78 -5.05 3.43 -13.89
C VAL A 78 -5.87 3.46 -15.18
N GLY A 79 -6.88 2.60 -15.29
CA GLY A 79 -7.80 2.62 -16.44
C GLY A 79 -8.49 3.96 -16.58
N LEU A 80 -8.98 4.54 -15.48
CA LEU A 80 -9.62 5.86 -15.48
C LEU A 80 -8.62 6.94 -15.89
N ALA A 81 -7.44 6.99 -15.29
CA ALA A 81 -6.41 7.99 -15.58
C ALA A 81 -5.98 8.00 -17.06
N LEU A 82 -5.83 6.82 -17.67
CA LEU A 82 -5.38 6.67 -19.06
C LEU A 82 -6.48 6.96 -20.09
N THR A 83 -7.76 6.83 -19.70
CA THR A 83 -8.90 7.04 -20.60
C THR A 83 -9.57 8.40 -20.40
N TYR A 84 -9.31 9.08 -19.29
CA TYR A 84 -9.87 10.40 -18.98
C TYR A 84 -9.40 11.46 -20.00
N PRO A 85 -10.27 12.39 -20.45
CA PRO A 85 -11.67 12.60 -20.07
C PRO A 85 -12.69 11.67 -20.75
N ASN A 86 -12.27 10.92 -21.78
CA ASN A 86 -13.15 10.05 -22.58
C ASN A 86 -13.30 8.64 -22.00
N SER A 87 -13.55 8.54 -20.68
CA SER A 87 -13.67 7.24 -20.02
C SER A 87 -14.96 6.52 -20.44
N PRO A 88 -14.88 5.24 -20.85
CA PRO A 88 -16.05 4.51 -21.33
C PRO A 88 -17.03 4.20 -20.18
N SER A 89 -18.32 4.08 -20.51
CA SER A 89 -19.39 3.85 -19.53
C SER A 89 -19.22 2.59 -18.68
N TRP A 90 -18.61 1.53 -19.22
CA TRP A 90 -18.31 0.30 -18.48
C TRP A 90 -17.25 0.51 -17.39
N LEU A 91 -16.36 1.49 -17.56
CA LEU A 91 -15.31 1.81 -16.62
C LEU A 91 -15.80 2.80 -15.56
N LEU A 92 -16.61 3.79 -15.95
CA LEU A 92 -17.23 4.75 -15.04
C LEU A 92 -18.32 4.12 -14.16
N ARG A 93 -19.11 3.18 -14.71
CA ARG A 93 -20.28 2.56 -14.07
C ARG A 93 -21.18 3.60 -13.40
N HIS A 94 -21.17 3.73 -12.06
CA HIS A 94 -21.99 4.71 -11.32
C HIS A 94 -21.27 6.04 -11.09
N GLY A 95 -19.97 6.12 -11.33
CA GLY A 95 -19.13 7.26 -10.98
C GLY A 95 -19.14 8.41 -11.99
N ALA A 96 -19.99 8.39 -13.01
CA ALA A 96 -19.99 9.43 -14.05
C ALA A 96 -20.25 10.85 -13.50
N ASN A 97 -21.06 10.96 -12.44
CA ASN A 97 -21.40 12.25 -11.80
C ASN A 97 -20.49 12.59 -10.61
N SER A 98 -19.89 11.58 -9.97
CA SER A 98 -19.13 11.70 -8.73
C SER A 98 -17.61 11.64 -8.91
N LEU A 99 -17.10 11.40 -10.11
CA LEU A 99 -15.66 11.27 -10.37
C LEU A 99 -14.95 12.63 -10.26
N ASN A 100 -14.03 12.73 -9.30
CA ASN A 100 -13.15 13.89 -9.15
C ASN A 100 -11.85 13.68 -9.94
N PRO A 101 -11.55 14.54 -10.93
CA PRO A 101 -10.32 14.45 -11.74
C PRO A 101 -9.02 14.51 -10.93
N ASP A 102 -9.02 15.18 -9.78
CA ASP A 102 -7.85 15.27 -8.90
C ASP A 102 -7.46 13.91 -8.30
N LEU A 103 -8.39 12.97 -8.21
CA LEU A 103 -8.17 11.63 -7.65
C LEU A 103 -7.63 10.63 -8.68
N ILE A 104 -7.73 10.95 -9.97
CA ILE A 104 -7.28 10.12 -11.09
C ILE A 104 -6.14 10.77 -11.89
N SER A 105 -5.57 11.85 -11.38
CA SER A 105 -4.43 12.56 -11.98
C SER A 105 -3.45 13.02 -10.89
N TRP A 106 -2.35 13.64 -11.31
CA TRP A 106 -1.41 14.27 -10.39
C TRP A 106 -2.06 15.47 -9.71
N SER A 107 -2.39 15.32 -8.44
CA SER A 107 -2.85 16.38 -7.56
C SER A 107 -2.13 16.26 -6.22
N PRO A 108 -2.12 17.28 -5.36
CA PRO A 108 -1.59 17.13 -4.00
C PRO A 108 -2.25 15.98 -3.24
N SER A 109 -3.54 15.74 -3.51
CA SER A 109 -4.33 14.71 -2.86
C SER A 109 -3.90 13.27 -3.20
N THR A 110 -3.26 13.06 -4.35
CA THR A 110 -2.71 11.77 -4.82
C THR A 110 -1.18 11.72 -4.69
N ALA A 111 -0.49 12.83 -4.93
CA ALA A 111 0.96 12.92 -4.85
C ALA A 111 1.49 12.71 -3.43
N ILE A 112 0.85 13.30 -2.41
CA ILE A 112 1.26 13.15 -1.01
C ILE A 112 1.24 11.68 -0.56
N PRO A 113 0.13 10.92 -0.70
CA PRO A 113 0.11 9.52 -0.29
C PRO A 113 1.05 8.64 -1.14
N ILE A 114 1.17 8.89 -2.45
CA ILE A 114 2.14 8.17 -3.31
C ILE A 114 3.57 8.39 -2.82
N ALA A 115 3.96 9.63 -2.58
CA ALA A 115 5.29 9.98 -2.07
C ALA A 115 5.55 9.37 -0.69
N LEU A 116 4.54 9.34 0.18
CA LEU A 116 4.66 8.74 1.49
C LEU A 116 4.86 7.22 1.41
N ILE A 117 4.15 6.53 0.52
CA ILE A 117 4.27 5.07 0.35
C ILE A 117 5.62 4.71 -0.28
N LEU A 118 5.97 5.35 -1.39
CA LEU A 118 7.18 5.02 -2.16
C LEU A 118 8.46 5.56 -1.52
N GLY A 119 8.40 6.75 -0.92
CA GLY A 119 9.57 7.42 -0.33
C GLY A 119 9.82 7.09 1.14
N VAL A 120 8.78 6.74 1.91
CA VAL A 120 8.91 6.50 3.36
C VAL A 120 8.49 5.09 3.74
N GLY A 121 7.28 4.66 3.38
CA GLY A 121 6.70 3.38 3.78
C GLY A 121 7.54 2.18 3.33
N LEU A 122 7.77 2.06 2.02
CA LEU A 122 8.53 0.97 1.44
C LEU A 122 10.00 0.97 1.87
N PRO A 123 10.75 2.09 1.81
CA PRO A 123 12.14 2.12 2.25
C PRO A 123 12.30 1.75 3.73
N LEU A 124 11.44 2.25 4.63
CA LEU A 124 11.49 1.87 6.05
C LEU A 124 11.27 0.37 6.26
N ARG A 125 10.35 -0.24 5.50
CA ARG A 125 10.14 -1.70 5.54
C ARG A 125 11.35 -2.46 5.02
N LEU A 126 11.88 -2.08 3.86
CA LEU A 126 13.03 -2.75 3.25
C LEU A 126 14.29 -2.59 4.09
N ILE A 127 14.54 -1.41 4.65
CA ILE A 127 15.64 -1.17 5.58
C ILE A 127 15.46 -2.04 6.82
N ALA A 128 14.28 -2.08 7.43
CA ALA A 128 14.04 -2.95 8.58
C ALA A 128 14.26 -4.43 8.25
N TYR A 129 13.81 -4.91 7.08
CA TYR A 129 14.07 -6.27 6.62
C TYR A 129 15.57 -6.54 6.43
N ARG A 130 16.31 -5.60 5.85
CA ARG A 130 17.76 -5.70 5.66
C ARG A 130 18.54 -5.63 6.98
N THR A 131 18.15 -4.75 7.90
CA THR A 131 18.84 -4.56 9.19
C THR A 131 18.58 -5.71 10.15
N LEU A 132 17.40 -6.34 10.12
CA LEU A 132 17.10 -7.49 10.98
C LEU A 132 17.53 -8.84 10.38
N GLY A 133 17.67 -8.98 9.06
CA GLY A 133 18.26 -10.15 8.40
C GLY A 133 17.76 -11.50 8.93
N LYS A 134 18.69 -12.42 9.27
CA LYS A 134 18.41 -13.76 9.86
C LYS A 134 17.99 -13.73 11.34
N SER A 135 18.09 -12.58 12.01
CA SER A 135 17.73 -12.40 13.43
C SER A 135 16.37 -11.71 13.59
N PHE A 136 15.56 -11.68 12.52
CA PHE A 136 14.16 -11.28 12.60
C PHE A 136 13.35 -12.36 13.33
N THR A 137 13.54 -12.46 14.64
CA THR A 137 12.67 -13.24 15.51
C THR A 137 11.55 -12.34 16.02
N PHE A 138 10.30 -12.78 15.85
CA PHE A 138 9.13 -12.12 16.45
C PHE A 138 9.05 -12.31 17.98
N SER A 139 9.84 -13.24 18.53
CA SER A 139 10.02 -13.39 19.98
C SER A 139 10.97 -12.33 20.52
N LEU A 140 10.61 -11.74 21.66
CA LEU A 140 11.56 -11.05 22.53
C LEU A 140 12.62 -12.07 22.96
N ALA A 141 13.74 -12.14 22.25
CA ALA A 141 14.96 -12.69 22.81
C ALA A 141 15.67 -11.54 23.55
N ALA A 142 15.99 -11.75 24.82
CA ALA A 142 16.84 -10.83 25.56
C ALA A 142 18.15 -10.61 24.77
N PRO A 143 18.57 -9.36 24.52
CA PRO A 143 19.71 -9.09 23.66
C PRO A 143 21.00 -9.64 24.29
N GLN A 144 21.65 -10.61 23.64
CA GLN A 144 22.94 -11.13 24.09
C GLN A 144 24.09 -10.12 23.88
N ASN A 145 23.95 -9.19 22.92
CA ASN A 145 25.03 -8.26 22.52
C ASN A 145 24.67 -6.76 22.60
N GLY A 146 23.70 -6.40 23.44
CA GLY A 146 23.37 -4.99 23.71
C GLY A 146 22.51 -4.29 22.65
N LEU A 147 21.93 -3.17 23.05
CA LEU A 147 20.92 -2.42 22.30
C LEU A 147 21.56 -1.70 21.09
N VAL A 148 21.15 -2.07 19.88
CA VAL A 148 21.59 -1.38 18.64
C VAL A 148 20.96 0.02 18.59
N LYS A 149 21.74 1.04 18.91
CA LYS A 149 21.33 2.46 18.90
C LYS A 149 21.84 3.26 17.68
N THR A 150 22.43 2.58 16.69
CA THR A 150 23.07 3.24 15.54
C THR A 150 22.12 3.36 14.34
N GLY A 151 22.16 4.51 13.64
CA GLY A 151 21.35 4.77 12.44
C GLY A 151 19.90 5.23 12.73
N ILE A 152 18.93 4.81 11.90
CA ILE A 152 17.49 5.16 12.01
C ILE A 152 16.90 4.80 13.38
N TYR A 153 17.46 3.80 14.06
CA TYR A 153 17.07 3.38 15.41
C TYR A 153 17.32 4.46 16.48
N ARG A 154 18.08 5.52 16.17
CA ARG A 154 18.23 6.71 17.02
C ARG A 154 16.96 7.57 17.07
N TYR A 155 16.15 7.56 16.01
CA TYR A 155 14.96 8.40 15.88
C TYR A 155 13.65 7.63 16.03
N LEU A 156 13.63 6.33 15.65
CA LEU A 156 12.45 5.48 15.74
C LEU A 156 12.84 4.16 16.43
N GLN A 157 12.19 3.87 17.57
CA GLN A 157 12.41 2.61 18.29
C GLN A 157 11.95 1.39 17.47
N HIS A 158 10.95 1.56 16.60
CA HIS A 158 10.40 0.50 15.73
C HIS A 158 10.14 1.00 14.30
N PRO A 159 11.20 1.22 13.48
CA PRO A 159 11.06 1.75 12.11
C PRO A 159 10.19 0.87 11.21
N SER A 160 10.17 -0.45 11.46
CA SER A 160 9.29 -1.39 10.77
C SER A 160 7.80 -1.15 11.06
N CYS A 161 7.44 -0.81 12.30
CA CYS A 161 6.05 -0.54 12.67
C CYS A 161 5.56 0.78 12.06
N THR A 162 6.42 1.80 12.00
CA THR A 162 6.11 3.05 11.31
C THR A 162 5.93 2.84 9.80
N GLY A 163 6.85 2.13 9.15
CA GLY A 163 6.73 1.79 7.72
C GLY A 163 5.49 0.94 7.43
N ALA A 164 5.14 0.03 8.34
CA ALA A 164 3.91 -0.74 8.28
C ALA A 164 2.64 0.11 8.33
N ALA A 165 2.56 1.04 9.28
CA ALA A 165 1.42 1.92 9.43
C ALA A 165 1.24 2.79 8.18
N VAL A 166 2.33 3.30 7.60
CA VAL A 166 2.29 4.08 6.36
C VAL A 166 1.76 3.24 5.19
N ILE A 167 2.30 2.04 4.98
CA ILE A 167 1.84 1.13 3.91
C ILE A 167 0.39 0.67 4.13
N PHE A 168 -0.12 0.68 5.35
CA PHE A 168 -1.50 0.32 5.61
C PHE A 168 -2.47 1.50 5.40
N VAL A 169 -2.14 2.67 5.93
CA VAL A 169 -3.06 3.84 5.98
C VAL A 169 -3.04 4.63 4.68
N ALA A 170 -1.87 4.88 4.09
CA ALA A 170 -1.77 5.75 2.91
C ALA A 170 -2.50 5.20 1.66
N PRO A 171 -2.50 3.88 1.36
CA PRO A 171 -3.30 3.34 0.26
C PRO A 171 -4.80 3.43 0.52
N MET A 172 -5.25 3.36 1.78
CA MET A 172 -6.66 3.56 2.13
C MET A 172 -7.08 4.98 1.75
N VAL A 173 -6.27 5.96 2.14
CA VAL A 173 -6.50 7.37 1.80
C VAL A 173 -6.43 7.61 0.29
N LEU A 174 -5.58 6.88 -0.45
CA LEU A 174 -5.45 7.04 -1.90
C LEU A 174 -6.61 6.41 -2.68
N PHE A 175 -7.01 5.18 -2.36
CA PHE A 175 -7.91 4.37 -3.20
C PHE A 175 -9.36 4.32 -2.73
N TYR A 176 -9.62 4.47 -1.43
CA TYR A 176 -10.97 4.29 -0.86
C TYR A 176 -11.77 5.59 -0.77
N ARG A 177 -11.48 6.55 -1.67
CA ARG A 177 -12.21 7.81 -1.74
C ARG A 177 -13.42 7.65 -2.67
N ALA A 178 -14.58 8.11 -2.21
CA ALA A 178 -15.83 8.06 -2.96
C ALA A 178 -15.76 8.85 -4.29
N GLY A 179 -14.93 9.88 -4.41
CA GLY A 179 -14.73 10.58 -5.68
C GLY A 179 -13.76 9.90 -6.66
N GLY A 180 -13.17 8.75 -6.29
CA GLY A 180 -12.21 8.01 -7.11
C GLY A 180 -12.78 6.72 -7.66
N ALA A 181 -11.92 5.75 -7.94
CA ALA A 181 -12.29 4.42 -8.44
C ALA A 181 -13.38 3.72 -7.60
N LEU A 182 -13.39 3.91 -6.27
CA LEU A 182 -14.40 3.32 -5.39
C LEU A 182 -15.81 3.86 -5.67
N GLY A 183 -15.94 5.14 -6.00
CA GLY A 183 -17.22 5.77 -6.33
C GLY A 183 -17.91 5.17 -7.54
N CYS A 184 -17.13 4.64 -8.48
CA CYS A 184 -17.69 3.94 -9.64
C CYS A 184 -18.52 2.71 -9.27
N TRP A 185 -18.33 2.15 -8.06
CA TRP A 185 -18.98 0.92 -7.60
C TRP A 185 -20.05 1.15 -6.52
N ILE A 186 -20.20 2.38 -6.05
CA ILE A 186 -21.21 2.74 -5.04
C ILE A 186 -22.37 3.42 -5.79
N PRO A 187 -23.60 2.87 -5.74
CA PRO A 187 -24.76 3.57 -6.27
C PRO A 187 -25.02 4.84 -5.45
N GLU A 188 -25.31 5.95 -6.13
CA GLU A 188 -25.79 7.19 -5.50
C GLU A 188 -27.18 7.01 -4.88
#